data_AF-A0A934PID3-F1
#
_entry.id   AF-A0A934PID3-F1
#
_cell.length_a   1.000
_cell.length_b   1.000
_cell.length_c   1.000
_cell.angle_alpha   90.00
_cell.angle_beta   90.00
_cell.angle_gamma   90.00
#
_symmetry.space_group_name_H-M   'P 1'
#
loop_
_entity.id
_entity.type
_entity.pdbx_description
1 polymer ?
#
loop_
_entity_poly.entity_id
_entity_poly.type
_entity_poly.pdbx_seq_one_letter_code
_entity_poly.pdbx_strand_id
1 'polypeptide(L)'
;MHYKEVDYRASSLNMVIKGLSSSIKEFQRFGEKNRWYDALFFMEDSEHIFGLAFIAFQNYINASIKDLTEQGGKQLQLEHYRHGDILPASGYTNIELIICLANYIKHKEDDNEEFHNHTKRVLSQFNLNTDKQCDITESAVFRGLDLLDENWDLIAIKDSVLRWRKSAAAHILGASDSGL
;
A
#
# COMPACT_ATOMS: atom_id res chain seq x y z
N MET A 1 -6.92 0.51 -28.07
CA MET A 1 -6.14 -0.33 -27.15
C MET A 1 -4.68 0.05 -27.30
N HIS A 2 -4.21 0.93 -26.42
CA HIS A 2 -2.83 1.38 -26.40
C HIS A 2 -1.93 0.29 -25.81
N TYR A 3 -0.74 0.01 -26.36
CA TYR A 3 0.10 -1.11 -25.88
C TYR A 3 0.49 -0.99 -24.38
N LYS A 4 0.63 0.25 -23.89
CA LYS A 4 0.84 0.58 -22.46
C LYS A 4 -0.33 0.20 -21.54
N GLU A 5 -1.53 -0.08 -22.08
CA GLU A 5 -2.65 -0.61 -21.31
C GLU A 5 -2.41 -2.06 -20.87
N VAL A 6 -1.48 -2.80 -21.49
CA VAL A 6 -1.20 -4.19 -21.08
C VAL A 6 -0.41 -4.20 -19.79
N ASP A 7 -0.93 -4.89 -18.76
CA ASP A 7 -0.30 -4.98 -17.44
C ASP A 7 0.54 -6.25 -17.29
N TYR A 8 1.82 -6.17 -17.65
CA TYR A 8 2.73 -7.29 -17.46
C TYR A 8 3.14 -7.50 -15.99
N ARG A 9 2.95 -6.51 -15.11
CA ARG A 9 3.40 -6.54 -13.71
C ARG A 9 2.37 -7.11 -12.76
N ALA A 10 1.09 -7.11 -13.13
CA ALA A 10 0.00 -7.66 -12.33
C ALA A 10 0.25 -9.13 -11.92
N SER A 11 0.80 -9.95 -12.81
CA SER A 11 1.09 -11.35 -12.51
C SER A 11 2.11 -11.50 -11.38
N SER A 12 3.21 -10.75 -11.43
CA SER A 12 4.24 -10.76 -10.39
C SER A 12 3.70 -10.25 -9.05
N LEU A 13 2.94 -9.14 -9.06
CA LEU A 13 2.29 -8.65 -7.85
C LEU A 13 1.36 -9.73 -7.26
N ASN A 14 0.54 -10.36 -8.09
CA ASN A 14 -0.38 -11.39 -7.64
C ASN A 14 0.33 -12.60 -7.00
N MET A 15 1.47 -13.03 -7.54
CA MET A 15 2.28 -14.10 -6.92
C MET A 15 2.78 -13.70 -5.53
N VAL A 16 3.35 -12.49 -5.40
CA VAL A 16 3.88 -11.98 -4.13
C VAL A 16 2.78 -11.88 -3.08
N ILE A 17 1.66 -11.23 -3.41
CA ILE A 17 0.56 -11.02 -2.46
C ILE A 17 -0.08 -12.35 -2.05
N LYS A 18 -0.22 -13.32 -2.96
CA LYS A 18 -0.69 -14.67 -2.59
C LYS A 18 0.24 -15.37 -1.60
N GLY A 19 1.55 -15.23 -1.77
CA GLY A 19 2.54 -15.75 -0.83
C GLY A 19 2.37 -15.13 0.55
N LEU A 20 2.36 -13.80 0.64
CA LEU A 20 2.22 -13.06 1.90
C LEU A 20 0.88 -13.36 2.60
N SER A 21 -0.23 -13.39 1.85
CA SER A 21 -1.55 -13.76 2.38
C SER A 21 -1.58 -15.19 2.91
N SER A 22 -0.86 -16.11 2.28
CA SER A 22 -0.73 -17.49 2.78
C SER A 22 0.06 -17.54 4.08
N SER A 23 1.13 -16.77 4.21
CA SER A 23 1.91 -16.68 5.45
C SER A 23 1.08 -16.15 6.62
N ILE A 24 0.27 -15.11 6.40
CA ILE A 24 -0.66 -14.59 7.42
C ILE A 24 -1.65 -15.68 7.88
N LYS A 25 -2.20 -16.45 6.94
CA LYS A 25 -3.12 -17.56 7.25
C LYS A 25 -2.45 -18.67 8.07
N GLU A 26 -1.17 -18.93 7.87
CA GLU A 26 -0.44 -19.88 8.72
C GLU A 26 -0.35 -19.40 10.17
N PHE A 27 -0.10 -18.11 10.42
CA PHE A 27 -0.13 -17.55 11.78
C PHE A 27 -1.53 -17.61 12.41
N GLN A 28 -2.59 -17.33 11.65
CA GLN A 28 -3.96 -17.49 12.13
C GLN A 28 -4.25 -18.93 12.56
N ARG A 29 -3.90 -19.92 11.71
CA ARG A 29 -4.04 -21.35 12.03
C ARG A 29 -3.18 -21.78 13.20
N PHE A 30 -2.00 -21.17 13.36
CA PHE A 30 -1.14 -21.41 14.51
C PHE A 30 -1.83 -20.94 15.80
N GLY A 31 -2.42 -19.74 15.80
CA GLY A 31 -3.19 -19.21 16.93
C GLY A 31 -4.39 -20.06 17.30
N GLU A 32 -5.15 -20.55 16.30
CA GLU A 32 -6.28 -21.47 16.52
C GLU A 32 -5.87 -22.76 17.26
N LYS A 33 -4.63 -23.22 17.07
CA LYS A 33 -4.09 -24.44 17.69
C LYS A 33 -3.40 -24.17 19.02
N ASN A 34 -3.03 -22.93 19.33
CA ASN A 34 -2.18 -22.57 20.46
C ASN A 34 -2.85 -21.47 21.30
N ARG A 35 -3.47 -21.86 22.42
CA ARG A 35 -4.25 -20.93 23.28
C ARG A 35 -3.44 -19.76 23.87
N TRP A 36 -2.12 -19.88 23.95
CA TRP A 36 -1.24 -18.81 24.44
C TRP A 36 -0.94 -17.75 23.38
N TYR A 37 -1.20 -18.06 22.10
CA TYR A 37 -0.99 -17.17 20.98
C TYR A 37 -2.28 -16.39 20.72
N ASP A 38 -2.33 -15.20 21.30
CA ASP A 38 -3.46 -14.29 21.18
C ASP A 38 -3.31 -13.32 20.01
N ALA A 39 -4.24 -12.36 19.90
CA ALA A 39 -4.23 -11.37 18.85
C ALA A 39 -3.00 -10.44 18.91
N LEU A 40 -2.39 -10.23 20.09
CA LEU A 40 -1.24 -9.37 20.23
C LEU A 40 0.00 -10.02 19.59
N PHE A 41 0.26 -11.29 19.93
CA PHE A 41 1.34 -12.06 19.29
C PHE A 41 1.16 -12.16 17.79
N PHE A 42 -0.09 -12.34 17.31
CA PHE A 42 -0.39 -12.31 15.89
C PHE A 42 0.02 -11.00 15.21
N MET A 43 -0.28 -9.86 15.84
CA MET A 43 0.09 -8.55 15.30
C MET A 43 1.61 -8.37 15.27
N GLU A 44 2.32 -8.75 16.34
CA GLU A 44 3.79 -8.65 16.40
C GLU A 44 4.46 -9.48 15.29
N ASP A 45 4.02 -10.73 15.09
CA ASP A 45 4.58 -11.61 14.07
C ASP A 45 4.21 -11.22 12.63
N SER A 46 3.02 -10.63 12.44
CA SER A 46 2.48 -10.35 11.11
C SER A 46 2.78 -8.95 10.57
N GLU A 47 3.16 -7.98 11.41
CA GLU A 47 3.39 -6.59 11.00
C GLU A 47 4.35 -6.48 9.82
N HIS A 48 5.47 -7.20 9.88
CA HIS A 48 6.48 -7.20 8.82
C HIS A 48 5.96 -7.81 7.52
N ILE A 49 5.06 -8.79 7.58
CA ILE A 49 4.47 -9.41 6.39
C ILE A 49 3.51 -8.42 5.70
N PHE A 50 2.68 -7.73 6.48
CA PHE A 50 1.84 -6.65 5.96
C PHE A 50 2.68 -5.50 5.42
N GLY A 51 3.78 -5.15 6.11
CA GLY A 51 4.77 -4.18 5.65
C GLY A 51 5.37 -4.53 4.28
N LEU A 52 5.79 -5.78 4.08
CA LEU A 52 6.27 -6.28 2.79
C LEU A 52 5.19 -6.17 1.70
N ALA A 53 3.91 -6.40 2.03
CA ALA A 53 2.82 -6.22 1.09
C ALA A 53 2.69 -4.76 0.65
N PHE A 54 2.79 -3.80 1.58
CA PHE A 54 2.79 -2.37 1.24
C PHE A 54 3.96 -1.97 0.35
N ILE A 55 5.16 -2.50 0.61
CA ILE A 55 6.33 -2.28 -0.27
C ILE A 55 6.08 -2.86 -1.67
N ALA A 56 5.50 -4.06 -1.77
CA ALA A 56 5.14 -4.67 -3.05
C ALA A 56 4.11 -3.82 -3.83
N PHE A 57 3.09 -3.30 -3.14
CA PHE A 57 2.12 -2.38 -3.74
C PHE A 57 2.78 -1.10 -4.22
N GLN A 58 3.61 -0.44 -3.39
CA GLN A 58 4.35 0.76 -3.76
C GLN A 58 5.20 0.53 -5.02
N ASN A 59 5.92 -0.59 -5.09
CA ASN A 59 6.74 -0.93 -6.25
C ASN A 59 5.89 -1.11 -7.51
N TYR A 60 4.76 -1.80 -7.41
CA TYR A 60 3.84 -1.98 -8.54
C TYR A 60 3.24 -0.64 -9.00
N ILE A 61 2.79 0.20 -8.07
CA ILE A 61 2.22 1.53 -8.35
C ILE A 61 3.24 2.40 -9.11
N ASN A 62 4.45 2.50 -8.57
CA ASN A 62 5.53 3.32 -9.15
C ASN A 62 5.95 2.83 -10.53
N ALA A 63 6.05 1.52 -10.69
CA ALA A 63 6.40 0.93 -11.97
C ALA A 63 5.26 1.10 -13.00
N SER A 64 4.00 1.02 -12.57
CA SER A 64 2.85 1.27 -13.43
C SER A 64 2.81 2.70 -13.95
N ILE A 65 3.11 3.68 -13.10
CA ILE A 65 3.23 5.09 -13.51
C ILE A 65 4.32 5.23 -14.57
N LYS A 66 5.48 4.61 -14.34
CA LYS A 66 6.59 4.62 -15.30
C LYS A 66 6.21 3.96 -16.64
N ASP A 67 5.52 2.82 -16.60
CA ASP A 67 5.11 2.12 -17.82
C ASP A 67 4.07 2.93 -18.62
N LEU A 68 3.17 3.65 -17.95
CA LEU A 68 2.12 4.46 -18.60
C LEU A 68 2.64 5.80 -19.15
N THR A 69 3.55 6.45 -18.43
CA THR A 69 4.05 7.79 -18.79
C THR A 69 5.38 7.78 -19.54
N GLU A 70 6.10 6.65 -19.52
CA GLU A 70 7.51 6.52 -19.93
C GLU A 70 8.48 7.44 -19.16
N GLN A 71 7.98 8.12 -18.14
CA GLN A 71 8.72 9.06 -17.31
C GLN A 71 8.77 8.55 -15.88
N GLY A 72 9.83 8.94 -15.17
CA GLY A 72 9.98 8.65 -13.76
C GLY A 72 10.23 9.95 -13.01
N GLY A 73 10.09 9.90 -11.70
CA GLY A 73 10.40 11.03 -10.83
C GLY A 73 9.38 11.20 -9.74
N LYS A 74 9.84 11.73 -8.61
CA LYS A 74 9.02 11.90 -7.40
C LYS A 74 7.82 12.82 -7.64
N GLN A 75 8.01 13.90 -8.42
CA GLN A 75 6.95 14.87 -8.71
C GLN A 75 5.79 14.24 -9.49
N LEU A 76 6.11 13.56 -10.60
CA LEU A 76 5.14 12.85 -11.42
C LEU A 76 4.42 11.74 -10.63
N GLN A 77 5.15 11.02 -9.79
CA GLN A 77 4.58 10.01 -8.92
C GLN A 77 3.53 10.60 -7.96
N LEU A 78 3.87 11.70 -7.28
CA LEU A 78 2.95 12.39 -6.35
C LEU A 78 1.67 12.86 -7.04
N GLU A 79 1.76 13.30 -8.28
CA GLU A 79 0.58 13.70 -9.07
C GLU A 79 -0.34 12.51 -9.35
N HIS A 80 0.22 11.35 -9.69
CA HIS A 80 -0.56 10.16 -10.00
C HIS A 80 -1.04 9.38 -8.78
N TYR A 81 -0.42 9.52 -7.60
CA TYR A 81 -0.97 8.92 -6.38
C TYR A 81 -2.35 9.51 -6.03
N ARG A 82 -2.60 10.76 -6.40
CA ARG A 82 -3.91 11.44 -6.21
C ARG A 82 -5.00 10.92 -7.15
N HIS A 83 -4.64 10.13 -8.15
CA HIS A 83 -5.59 9.37 -8.93
C HIS A 83 -5.99 8.16 -8.08
N GLY A 84 -7.26 7.99 -7.73
CA GLY A 84 -7.70 6.89 -6.87
C GLY A 84 -8.94 7.24 -6.08
N ASP A 85 -9.44 6.25 -5.34
CA ASP A 85 -10.61 6.45 -4.48
C ASP A 85 -10.16 7.25 -3.26
N ILE A 86 -10.81 8.41 -3.05
CA ILE A 86 -10.60 9.25 -1.88
C ILE A 86 -11.16 8.52 -0.67
N LEU A 87 -10.33 8.29 0.33
CA LEU A 87 -10.78 7.76 1.61
C LEU A 87 -11.53 8.86 2.37
N PRO A 88 -12.71 8.57 2.94
CA PRO A 88 -13.46 9.55 3.71
C PRO A 88 -12.62 10.19 4.84
N ALA A 89 -12.95 11.43 5.18
CA ALA A 89 -12.37 12.23 6.27
C ALA A 89 -10.93 12.76 6.10
N SER A 90 -10.09 12.22 5.22
CA SER A 90 -8.70 12.68 5.07
C SER A 90 -8.44 13.57 3.83
N GLY A 91 -9.25 13.40 2.78
CA GLY A 91 -8.99 14.04 1.48
C GLY A 91 -7.83 13.43 0.68
N TYR A 92 -7.28 12.30 1.13
CA TYR A 92 -6.22 11.54 0.47
C TYR A 92 -6.76 10.24 -0.13
N THR A 93 -6.11 9.74 -1.17
CA THR A 93 -6.51 8.49 -1.80
C THR A 93 -6.01 7.27 -1.02
N ASN A 94 -6.64 6.12 -1.28
CA ASN A 94 -6.15 4.82 -0.83
C ASN A 94 -4.71 4.53 -1.34
N ILE A 95 -4.36 5.01 -2.54
CA ILE A 95 -3.01 4.90 -3.10
C ILE A 95 -2.01 5.73 -2.30
N GLU A 96 -2.33 6.98 -1.98
CA GLU A 96 -1.48 7.82 -1.13
C GLU A 96 -1.26 7.18 0.24
N LEU A 97 -2.30 6.59 0.85
CA LEU A 97 -2.18 5.85 2.09
C LEU A 97 -1.23 4.65 1.96
N ILE A 98 -1.41 3.79 0.96
CA ILE A 98 -0.53 2.63 0.69
C ILE A 98 0.93 3.05 0.54
N ILE A 99 1.19 4.12 -0.22
CA ILE A 99 2.54 4.65 -0.42
C ILE A 99 3.15 5.13 0.91
N CYS A 100 2.36 5.79 1.74
CA CYS A 100 2.82 6.31 3.02
C CYS A 100 3.04 5.19 4.05
N LEU A 101 2.21 4.14 4.07
CA LEU A 101 2.42 2.94 4.89
C LEU A 101 3.67 2.17 4.48
N ALA A 102 3.93 2.06 3.17
CA ALA A 102 5.18 1.49 2.67
C ALA A 102 6.42 2.31 3.09
N ASN A 103 6.30 3.64 3.11
CA ASN A 103 7.37 4.49 3.62
C ASN A 103 7.52 4.39 5.14
N TYR A 104 6.41 4.29 5.88
CA TYR A 104 6.43 4.07 7.31
C TYR A 104 7.24 2.82 7.65
N ILE A 105 6.90 1.66 7.08
CA ILE A 105 7.59 0.41 7.43
C ILE A 105 9.09 0.44 7.07
N LYS A 106 9.47 1.05 5.94
CA LYS A 106 10.89 1.12 5.51
C LYS A 106 11.77 1.90 6.47
N HIS A 107 11.21 2.92 7.13
CA HIS A 107 11.99 3.87 7.93
C HIS A 107 11.63 3.84 9.43
N LYS A 108 10.66 3.01 9.84
CA LYS A 108 10.25 2.83 11.24
C LYS A 108 11.44 2.44 12.13
N GLU A 109 12.27 1.51 11.67
CA GLU A 109 13.41 0.99 12.42
C GLU A 109 14.71 1.81 12.25
N ASP A 110 14.71 2.88 11.45
CA ASP A 110 15.89 3.72 11.25
C ASP A 110 15.84 4.93 12.18
N ASP A 111 16.40 4.84 13.38
CA ASP A 111 16.43 5.94 14.35
C ASP A 111 17.09 7.23 13.83
N ASN A 112 17.86 7.17 12.74
CA ASN A 112 18.56 8.32 12.19
C ASN A 112 17.79 9.00 11.03
N GLU A 113 16.72 8.39 10.52
CA GLU A 113 15.98 8.91 9.37
C GLU A 113 14.57 9.37 9.74
N GLU A 114 14.32 10.67 9.64
CA GLU A 114 12.98 11.22 9.81
C GLU A 114 12.07 10.88 8.63
N PHE A 115 10.80 10.53 8.91
CA PHE A 115 9.82 10.34 7.84
C PHE A 115 9.69 11.60 6.98
N HIS A 116 9.68 11.43 5.67
CA HIS A 116 9.48 12.52 4.73
C HIS A 116 8.19 13.31 5.05
N ASN A 117 8.22 14.64 4.89
CA ASN A 117 7.11 15.54 5.26
C ASN A 117 5.76 15.13 4.67
N HIS A 118 5.75 14.63 3.42
CA HIS A 118 4.53 14.12 2.80
C HIS A 118 3.96 12.90 3.54
N THR A 119 4.80 11.91 3.87
CA THR A 119 4.41 10.72 4.65
C THR A 119 3.82 11.14 5.98
N LYS A 120 4.50 12.00 6.75
CA LYS A 120 4.00 12.51 8.04
C LYS A 120 2.63 13.18 7.90
N ARG A 121 2.47 14.03 6.88
CA ARG A 121 1.22 14.76 6.63
C ARG A 121 0.06 13.84 6.25
N VAL A 122 0.29 12.83 5.41
CA VAL A 122 -0.77 11.89 5.03
C VAL A 122 -1.18 11.06 6.24
N LEU A 123 -0.21 10.44 6.93
CA LEU A 123 -0.50 9.57 8.07
C LEU A 123 -1.20 10.33 9.22
N SER A 124 -0.81 11.58 9.49
CA SER A 124 -1.47 12.40 10.52
C SER A 124 -2.91 12.77 10.17
N GLN A 125 -3.27 12.90 8.90
CA GLN A 125 -4.64 13.19 8.46
C GLN A 125 -5.57 11.99 8.64
N PHE A 126 -5.02 10.79 8.71
CA PHE A 126 -5.71 9.58 9.11
C PHE A 126 -5.61 9.29 10.61
N ASN A 127 -5.03 10.21 11.41
CA ASN A 127 -4.73 10.04 12.83
C ASN A 127 -3.89 8.78 13.14
N LEU A 128 -2.99 8.41 12.22
CA LEU A 128 -2.11 7.25 12.38
C LEU A 128 -0.86 7.62 13.19
N ASN A 129 -0.45 6.72 14.09
CA ASN A 129 0.72 6.93 14.92
C ASN A 129 2.00 6.82 14.06
N THR A 130 2.79 7.89 14.03
CA THR A 130 4.10 7.91 13.35
C THR A 130 5.27 7.86 14.33
N ASP A 131 5.00 7.58 15.60
CA ASP A 131 6.05 7.24 16.57
C ASP A 131 6.64 5.88 16.19
N LYS A 132 7.97 5.82 16.21
CA LYS A 132 8.72 4.60 15.90
C LYS A 132 8.70 3.60 17.04
N GLN A 133 8.48 4.09 18.27
CA GLN A 133 8.43 3.29 19.49
C GLN A 133 6.99 3.03 19.97
N CYS A 134 6.01 3.10 19.06
CA CYS A 134 4.62 2.85 19.41
C CYS A 134 4.37 1.39 19.77
N ASP A 135 3.35 1.17 20.61
CA ASP A 135 2.80 -0.16 20.83
C ASP A 135 2.27 -0.75 19.51
N ILE A 136 2.33 -2.08 19.37
CA ILE A 136 1.91 -2.76 18.15
C ILE A 136 0.43 -2.51 17.80
N THR A 137 -0.42 -2.30 18.81
CA THR A 137 -1.84 -1.97 18.64
C THR A 137 -2.09 -0.56 18.12
N GLU A 138 -1.06 0.29 18.15
CA GLU A 138 -1.06 1.65 17.61
C GLU A 138 -0.31 1.76 16.28
N SER A 139 0.34 0.69 15.82
CA SER A 139 1.11 0.72 14.57
C SER A 139 0.26 1.23 13.40
N ALA A 140 0.86 2.16 12.65
CA ALA A 140 0.25 2.70 11.44
C ALA A 140 -0.06 1.59 10.41
N VAL A 141 0.66 0.46 10.43
CA VAL A 141 0.40 -0.68 9.54
C VAL A 141 -1.02 -1.21 9.75
N PHE A 142 -1.40 -1.55 10.98
CA PHE A 142 -2.70 -2.15 11.28
C PHE A 142 -3.83 -1.14 11.19
N ARG A 143 -3.63 0.07 11.71
CA ARG A 143 -4.61 1.15 11.57
C ARG A 143 -4.82 1.55 10.11
N GLY A 144 -3.77 1.47 9.30
CA GLY A 144 -3.83 1.63 7.86
C GLY A 144 -4.60 0.51 7.16
N LEU A 145 -4.43 -0.75 7.62
CA LEU A 145 -5.22 -1.87 7.13
C LEU A 145 -6.71 -1.68 7.45
N ASP A 146 -7.08 -1.29 8.67
CA ASP A 146 -8.48 -1.02 9.05
C ASP A 146 -9.17 -0.03 8.08
N LEU A 147 -8.41 0.94 7.56
CA LEU A 147 -8.91 1.94 6.61
C LEU A 147 -9.00 1.43 5.17
N LEU A 148 -8.16 0.45 4.79
CA LEU A 148 -8.09 -0.10 3.44
C LEU A 148 -9.00 -1.31 3.25
N ASP A 149 -9.03 -2.20 4.24
CA ASP A 149 -9.86 -3.39 4.32
C ASP A 149 -9.93 -3.86 5.78
N GLU A 150 -11.12 -3.81 6.39
CA GLU A 150 -11.34 -4.15 7.82
C GLU A 150 -11.00 -5.60 8.19
N ASN A 151 -10.92 -6.51 7.22
CA ASN A 151 -10.54 -7.91 7.42
C ASN A 151 -9.05 -8.15 7.16
N TRP A 152 -8.30 -7.08 6.88
CA TRP A 152 -6.89 -7.10 6.51
C TRP A 152 -6.63 -8.00 5.30
N ASP A 153 -7.57 -8.08 4.36
CA ASP A 153 -7.45 -8.93 3.18
C ASP A 153 -6.53 -8.31 2.12
N LEU A 154 -5.28 -8.77 2.12
CA LEU A 154 -4.28 -8.38 1.12
C LEU A 154 -4.72 -8.63 -0.33
N ILE A 155 -5.59 -9.61 -0.59
CA ILE A 155 -6.12 -9.88 -1.93
C ILE A 155 -7.10 -8.78 -2.35
N ALA A 156 -7.97 -8.35 -1.45
CA ALA A 156 -8.91 -7.25 -1.68
C ALA A 156 -8.17 -5.93 -1.94
N ILE A 157 -7.15 -5.63 -1.12
CA ILE A 157 -6.29 -4.45 -1.29
C ILE A 157 -5.56 -4.50 -2.65
N LYS A 158 -4.97 -5.65 -2.99
CA LYS A 158 -4.32 -5.86 -4.30
C LYS A 158 -5.29 -5.62 -5.45
N ASP A 159 -6.51 -6.16 -5.38
CA ASP A 159 -7.51 -5.96 -6.43
C ASP A 159 -7.91 -4.47 -6.55
N SER A 160 -7.94 -3.73 -5.44
CA SER A 160 -8.10 -2.27 -5.46
C SER A 160 -6.96 -1.57 -6.20
N VAL A 161 -5.71 -1.93 -5.92
CA VAL A 161 -4.53 -1.39 -6.62
C VAL A 161 -4.54 -1.72 -8.12
N LEU A 162 -4.98 -2.93 -8.51
CA LEU A 162 -5.12 -3.29 -9.93
C LEU A 162 -6.24 -2.51 -10.62
N ARG A 163 -7.35 -2.22 -9.93
CA ARG A 163 -8.43 -1.36 -10.44
C ARG A 163 -7.94 0.07 -10.62
N TRP A 164 -7.21 0.60 -9.64
CA TRP A 164 -6.57 1.91 -9.74
C TRP A 164 -5.72 2.01 -11.00
N ARG A 165 -4.84 1.03 -11.25
CA ARG A 165 -3.95 1.06 -12.44
C ARG A 165 -4.74 1.12 -13.74
N LYS A 166 -5.84 0.37 -13.85
CA LYS A 166 -6.72 0.43 -15.03
C LYS A 166 -7.33 1.83 -15.22
N SER A 167 -7.79 2.45 -14.14
CA SER A 167 -8.31 3.81 -14.15
C SER A 167 -7.22 4.83 -14.53
N ALA A 168 -6.02 4.70 -13.96
CA ALA A 168 -4.87 5.56 -14.27
C ALA A 168 -4.48 5.47 -15.76
N ALA A 169 -4.49 4.27 -16.33
CA ALA A 169 -4.22 4.08 -17.76
C ALA A 169 -5.24 4.82 -18.64
N ALA A 170 -6.54 4.71 -18.33
CA ALA A 170 -7.58 5.41 -19.07
C ALA A 170 -7.43 6.94 -19.00
N HIS A 171 -7.07 7.47 -17.83
CA HIS A 171 -6.87 8.91 -17.63
C HIS A 171 -5.60 9.42 -18.35
N ILE A 172 -4.45 8.77 -18.15
CA ILE A 172 -3.15 9.21 -18.68
C ILE A 172 -3.11 9.09 -20.21
N LEU A 173 -3.57 7.97 -20.74
CA LEU A 173 -3.50 7.70 -22.18
C LEU A 173 -4.62 8.45 -22.93
N GLY A 174 -5.81 8.55 -22.33
CA GLY A 174 -6.91 9.34 -22.91
C GLY A 174 -6.60 10.84 -23.01
N ALA A 175 -5.88 11.41 -22.03
CA ALA A 175 -5.45 12.80 -22.09
C ALA A 175 -4.42 13.06 -23.20
N SER A 176 -3.57 12.07 -23.48
CA SER A 176 -2.55 12.14 -24.53
C SER A 176 -3.16 12.20 -25.94
N ASP A 177 -4.28 11.49 -26.17
CA ASP A 177 -4.96 11.42 -27.47
C ASP A 177 -5.79 12.67 -27.78
N SER A 178 -6.21 13.43 -26.77
CA SER A 178 -6.95 14.71 -26.93
C SER A 178 -6.07 15.94 -27.17
N GLY A 179 -4.74 15.77 -27.21
CA GLY A 179 -3.75 16.83 -27.40
C GLY A 179 -3.22 17.00 -28.83
N LEU A 180 -3.90 16.42 -29.84
CA LEU A 180 -3.55 16.54 -31.27
C LEU A 180 -4.53 17.45 -32.02
#